data_AF-A0A9D6TJK9-F1
#
_entry.id   AF-A0A9D6TJK9-F1
#
_cell.length_a   1.000
_cell.length_b   1.000
_cell.length_c   1.000
_cell.angle_alpha   90.00
_cell.angle_beta   90.00
_cell.angle_gamma   90.00
#
_symmetry.space_group_name_H-M   'P 1'
#
loop_
_entity.id
_entity.type
_entity.pdbx_description
1 polymer ?
#
loop_
_entity_poly.entity_id
_entity_poly.type
_entity_poly.pdbx_seq_one_letter_code
_entity_poly.pdbx_strand_id
1 'polypeptide(L)'
;MSRRSRLWSRRSPAMADAGDGFGQKAFTVLELLVAAGITAILAGFIFVIIRNVSTTWTGATGRLGADAQARLVLDQLTVDLQSALFRDDGNVWFAVDVLNGATGNATNLWQSAVRNPKPTSGLSLDMTATRADLRPEDRGKLEQTRYGTAGIWLRFFTTSRGANIAATPASISAPVAVGYQIIRRFTATNPLNLNTAYLLHRAEVRPAATTGTSPRPGVLESGYNITSAAYTTSTVSTNNGATTGDPRSIQVPGSARNLDSVLADNVIDFGVRAYVRDVAQPSGLRLVFPATATGTLSNAGNARLRSVLPSNTPVDQWGTVHPFPEVLDVMLRVLTDDGAAKIANLEKNQTPPLIVPQKYNANAQQWWWGVAVENSRVYTRRIVLNAKPL
;
A
#
# COMPACT_ATOMS: atom_id res chain seq x y z
N MET A 1 71.08 62.04 0.71
CA MET A 1 72.12 61.57 1.66
C MET A 1 72.60 60.20 1.19
N SER A 2 73.67 60.10 0.41
CA SER A 2 75.09 60.18 0.82
C SER A 2 75.59 58.91 1.54
N ARG A 3 76.50 58.21 0.84
CA ARG A 3 77.62 57.38 1.34
C ARG A 3 77.23 55.99 1.88
N ARG A 4 78.00 54.91 1.67
CA ARG A 4 79.33 54.74 1.06
C ARG A 4 79.56 53.26 0.74
N SER A 5 80.30 53.06 -0.34
CA SER A 5 81.05 51.87 -0.72
C SER A 5 81.95 51.31 0.38
N ARG A 6 82.23 50.00 0.29
CA ARG A 6 83.58 49.43 0.44
C ARG A 6 83.65 48.06 -0.23
N LEU A 7 84.32 48.04 -1.39
CA LEU A 7 85.06 46.88 -1.87
C LEU A 7 86.12 46.51 -0.82
N TRP A 8 86.41 45.22 -0.66
CA TRP A 8 87.79 44.75 -0.60
C TRP A 8 87.88 43.29 -1.06
N SER A 9 88.82 43.08 -1.98
CA SER A 9 89.21 41.82 -2.61
C SER A 9 90.08 40.97 -1.70
N ARG A 10 90.02 39.63 -1.83
CA ARG A 10 91.24 38.79 -1.83
C ARG A 10 91.01 37.44 -2.48
N ARG A 11 92.05 37.00 -3.19
CA ARG A 11 92.19 35.82 -4.05
C ARG A 11 92.01 34.48 -3.31
N SER A 12 91.52 33.48 -4.05
CA SER A 12 91.57 32.03 -3.80
C SER A 12 93.02 31.50 -3.64
N PRO A 13 93.29 30.28 -3.10
CA PRO A 13 92.86 29.01 -3.73
C PRO A 13 92.63 27.75 -2.84
N ALA A 14 91.95 26.78 -3.47
CA ALA A 14 92.09 25.31 -3.40
C ALA A 14 91.63 24.47 -2.19
N MET A 15 90.71 23.55 -2.54
CA MET A 15 90.72 22.08 -2.32
C MET A 15 89.82 21.47 -1.22
N ALA A 16 88.95 20.58 -1.72
CA ALA A 16 88.30 19.40 -1.13
C ALA A 16 87.36 19.59 0.06
N ASP A 17 86.08 19.23 -0.10
CA ASP A 17 85.56 17.93 0.38
C ASP A 17 84.13 17.69 -0.14
N ALA A 18 83.76 16.42 -0.21
CA ALA A 18 82.56 15.84 -0.79
C ALA A 18 81.26 16.15 -0.04
N GLY A 19 80.11 15.91 -0.69
CA GLY A 19 78.86 15.70 0.04
C GLY A 19 77.58 15.99 -0.75
N ASP A 20 77.07 14.94 -1.40
CA ASP A 20 75.66 14.67 -1.71
C ASP A 20 74.88 15.62 -2.62
N GLY A 21 74.84 15.21 -3.88
CA GLY A 21 73.73 15.51 -4.77
C GLY A 21 72.42 14.94 -4.21
N PHE A 22 71.37 15.76 -4.25
CA PHE A 22 70.00 15.29 -4.13
C PHE A 22 69.71 14.31 -5.28
N GLY A 23 69.90 13.02 -5.01
CA GLY A 23 69.43 11.95 -5.87
C GLY A 23 67.92 12.05 -6.01
N GLN A 24 67.44 12.54 -7.15
CA GLN A 24 66.12 12.23 -7.63
C GLN A 24 66.06 10.71 -7.81
N LYS A 25 65.47 10.01 -6.83
CA LYS A 25 65.09 8.61 -7.00
C LYS A 25 63.99 8.57 -8.07
N ALA A 26 64.38 8.28 -9.31
CA ALA A 26 63.44 7.94 -10.36
C ALA A 26 62.75 6.62 -9.97
N PHE A 27 61.43 6.65 -9.87
CA PHE A 27 60.62 5.48 -9.56
C PHE A 27 60.80 4.40 -10.64
N THR A 28 60.95 3.15 -10.21
CA THR A 28 61.04 2.04 -11.16
C THR A 28 59.66 1.76 -11.78
N VAL A 29 59.62 1.31 -13.03
CA VAL A 29 58.36 0.91 -13.71
C VAL A 29 57.61 -0.14 -12.89
N LEU A 30 58.34 -1.01 -12.18
CA LEU A 30 57.77 -2.00 -11.27
C LEU A 30 56.99 -1.36 -10.11
N GLU A 31 57.54 -0.34 -9.45
CA GLU A 31 56.84 0.37 -8.37
C GLU A 31 55.59 1.09 -8.87
N LEU A 32 55.64 1.66 -10.09
CA LEU A 32 54.48 2.27 -10.73
C LEU A 32 53.37 1.24 -11.03
N LEU A 33 53.75 0.04 -11.47
CA LEU A 33 52.83 -1.07 -11.73
C LEU A 33 52.22 -1.63 -10.44
N VAL A 34 53.02 -1.77 -9.39
CA VAL A 34 52.56 -2.21 -8.06
C VAL A 34 51.62 -1.17 -7.44
N ALA A 35 51.98 0.13 -7.51
CA ALA A 35 51.14 1.20 -7.01
C ALA A 35 49.79 1.27 -7.75
N ALA A 36 49.80 1.12 -9.08
CA ALA A 36 48.57 1.06 -9.88
C ALA A 36 47.71 -0.17 -9.53
N GLY A 37 48.33 -1.34 -9.33
CA GLY A 37 47.64 -2.56 -8.94
C GLY A 37 46.96 -2.46 -7.57
N ILE A 38 47.68 -1.96 -6.56
CA ILE A 38 47.13 -1.76 -5.21
C ILE A 38 46.00 -0.72 -5.25
N THR A 39 46.16 0.35 -6.01
CA THR A 39 45.13 1.40 -6.16
C THR A 39 43.87 0.85 -6.83
N ALA A 40 44.01 0.03 -7.86
CA ALA A 40 42.86 -0.59 -8.54
C ALA A 40 42.10 -1.56 -7.61
N ILE A 41 42.81 -2.33 -6.79
CA ILE A 41 42.21 -3.22 -5.79
C ILE A 41 41.47 -2.40 -4.73
N LEU A 42 42.12 -1.37 -4.16
CA LEU A 42 41.51 -0.48 -3.17
C LEU A 42 40.28 0.24 -3.73
N ALA A 43 40.35 0.76 -4.96
CA ALA A 43 39.22 1.39 -5.62
C ALA A 43 38.06 0.41 -5.85
N GLY A 44 38.37 -0.84 -6.23
CA GLY A 44 37.38 -1.91 -6.36
C GLY A 44 36.68 -2.24 -5.04
N PHE A 45 37.44 -2.38 -3.94
CA PHE A 45 36.87 -2.60 -2.61
C PHE A 45 36.01 -1.44 -2.13
N ILE A 46 36.50 -0.20 -2.28
CA ILE A 46 35.75 1.02 -1.94
C ILE A 46 34.45 1.08 -2.74
N PHE A 47 34.48 0.76 -4.03
CA PHE A 47 33.30 0.76 -4.88
C PHE A 47 32.26 -0.28 -4.45
N VAL A 48 32.69 -1.48 -4.06
CA VAL A 48 31.78 -2.52 -3.54
C VAL A 48 31.18 -2.11 -2.20
N ILE A 49 31.97 -1.55 -1.28
CA ILE A 49 31.49 -1.07 0.02
C ILE A 49 30.49 0.07 -0.16
N ILE A 50 30.79 1.06 -1.01
CA ILE A 50 29.88 2.18 -1.30
C ILE A 50 28.57 1.67 -1.88
N ARG A 51 28.62 0.71 -2.83
CA ARG A 51 27.40 0.09 -3.37
C ARG A 51 26.58 -0.61 -2.28
N ASN A 52 27.22 -1.39 -1.41
CA ASN A 52 26.54 -2.12 -0.34
C ASN A 52 25.97 -1.20 0.76
N VAL A 53 26.68 -0.13 1.13
CA VAL A 53 26.21 0.86 2.10
C VAL A 53 25.06 1.68 1.50
N SER A 54 25.17 2.10 0.23
CA SER A 54 24.13 2.85 -0.45
C SER A 54 22.84 2.04 -0.62
N THR A 55 22.92 0.75 -0.97
CA THR A 55 21.74 -0.12 -1.08
C THR A 55 21.12 -0.40 0.29
N THR A 56 21.93 -0.57 1.33
CA THR A 56 21.46 -0.77 2.71
C THR A 56 20.78 0.48 3.26
N TRP A 57 21.34 1.67 3.02
CA TRP A 57 20.79 2.94 3.49
C TRP A 57 19.50 3.34 2.77
N THR A 58 19.47 3.20 1.43
CA THR A 58 18.25 3.43 0.63
C THR A 58 17.16 2.43 1.01
N GLY A 59 17.54 1.17 1.27
CA GLY A 59 16.63 0.14 1.78
C GLY A 59 16.07 0.48 3.17
N ALA A 60 16.90 0.98 4.09
CA ALA A 60 16.46 1.36 5.44
C ALA A 60 15.47 2.54 5.41
N THR A 61 15.74 3.58 4.63
CA THR A 61 14.85 4.75 4.51
C THR A 61 13.51 4.39 3.86
N GLY A 62 13.52 3.64 2.75
CA GLY A 62 12.28 3.20 2.09
C GLY A 62 11.45 2.22 2.93
N ARG A 63 12.08 1.52 3.88
CA ARG A 63 11.39 0.66 4.86
C ARG A 63 10.67 1.48 5.93
N LEU A 64 11.24 2.59 6.37
CA LEU A 64 10.62 3.48 7.34
C LEU A 64 9.35 4.13 6.78
N GLY A 65 9.35 4.52 5.50
CA GLY A 65 8.16 5.05 4.83
C GLY A 65 7.01 4.04 4.79
N ALA A 66 7.29 2.81 4.34
CA ALA A 66 6.31 1.73 4.31
C ALA A 66 5.78 1.36 5.71
N ASP A 67 6.66 1.31 6.72
CA ASP A 67 6.27 1.04 8.11
C ASP A 67 5.35 2.14 8.67
N ALA A 68 5.65 3.41 8.39
CA ALA A 68 4.85 4.55 8.85
C ALA A 68 3.45 4.56 8.20
N GLN A 69 3.37 4.35 6.88
CA GLN A 69 2.10 4.27 6.16
C GLN A 69 1.24 3.09 6.66
N ALA A 70 1.85 1.91 6.83
CA ALA A 70 1.13 0.73 7.32
C ALA A 70 0.58 0.96 8.74
N ARG A 71 1.34 1.60 9.63
CA ARG A 71 0.85 1.94 10.98
C ARG A 71 -0.36 2.85 10.93
N LEU A 72 -0.29 3.94 10.16
CA LEU A 72 -1.41 4.89 10.02
C LEU A 72 -2.68 4.20 9.52
N VAL A 73 -2.56 3.35 8.49
CA VAL A 73 -3.69 2.58 7.95
C VAL A 73 -4.25 1.61 8.97
N LEU A 74 -3.40 0.81 9.62
CA LEU A 74 -3.85 -0.21 10.57
C LEU A 74 -4.47 0.40 11.81
N ASP A 75 -3.96 1.53 12.29
CA ASP A 75 -4.52 2.27 13.43
C ASP A 75 -5.90 2.83 13.06
N GLN A 76 -6.04 3.44 11.88
CA GLN A 76 -7.34 3.92 11.40
C GLN A 76 -8.36 2.79 11.23
N LEU A 77 -7.95 1.66 10.61
CA LEU A 77 -8.81 0.47 10.49
C LEU A 77 -9.20 -0.08 11.85
N THR A 78 -8.29 -0.07 12.83
CA THR A 78 -8.58 -0.52 14.20
C THR A 78 -9.67 0.35 14.82
N VAL A 79 -9.54 1.68 14.74
CA VAL A 79 -10.53 2.61 15.28
C VAL A 79 -11.90 2.41 14.63
N ASP A 80 -11.95 2.35 13.29
CA ASP A 80 -13.22 2.19 12.57
C ASP A 80 -13.87 0.83 12.89
N LEU A 81 -13.11 -0.27 12.85
CA LEU A 81 -13.63 -1.63 13.07
C LEU A 81 -14.06 -1.86 14.52
N GLN A 82 -13.33 -1.32 15.49
CA GLN A 82 -13.72 -1.40 16.91
C GLN A 82 -14.96 -0.57 17.20
N SER A 83 -15.21 0.48 16.40
CA SER A 83 -16.38 1.34 16.50
C SER A 83 -17.50 0.95 15.53
N ALA A 84 -17.39 -0.23 14.91
CA ALA A 84 -18.36 -0.68 13.92
C ALA A 84 -19.73 -0.95 14.55
N LEU A 85 -20.78 -0.68 13.78
CA LEU A 85 -22.17 -0.75 14.21
C LEU A 85 -22.95 -1.71 13.35
N PHE A 86 -23.94 -2.38 13.96
CA PHE A 86 -24.95 -3.14 13.23
C PHE A 86 -26.27 -3.20 14.00
N ARG A 87 -27.35 -3.56 13.28
CA ARG A 87 -28.68 -3.85 13.84
C ARG A 87 -29.22 -5.15 13.27
N ASP A 88 -30.18 -5.72 13.96
CA ASP A 88 -30.98 -6.88 13.56
C ASP A 88 -32.20 -6.44 12.73
N ASP A 89 -31.96 -5.70 11.64
CA ASP A 89 -33.02 -5.14 10.79
C ASP A 89 -33.09 -5.80 9.40
N GLY A 90 -32.34 -6.88 9.18
CA GLY A 90 -32.24 -7.56 7.89
C GLY A 90 -31.43 -6.80 6.83
N ASN A 91 -30.84 -5.65 7.15
CA ASN A 91 -29.96 -4.92 6.24
C ASN A 91 -28.53 -5.45 6.26
N VAL A 92 -27.77 -5.12 5.22
CA VAL A 92 -26.33 -5.41 5.17
C VAL A 92 -25.57 -4.28 5.86
N TRP A 93 -24.96 -4.57 7.01
CA TRP A 93 -24.18 -3.59 7.78
C TRP A 93 -22.68 -3.67 7.55
N PHE A 94 -22.19 -4.85 7.14
CA PHE A 94 -20.80 -5.10 6.81
C PHE A 94 -20.73 -5.89 5.50
N ALA A 95 -19.89 -5.44 4.59
CA ALA A 95 -19.65 -6.12 3.33
C ALA A 95 -18.16 -6.10 2.97
N VAL A 96 -17.72 -7.21 2.38
CA VAL A 96 -16.42 -7.28 1.73
C VAL A 96 -16.54 -8.03 0.41
N ASP A 97 -15.82 -7.55 -0.61
CA ASP A 97 -15.73 -8.18 -1.92
C ASP A 97 -14.27 -8.29 -2.35
N VAL A 98 -13.91 -9.44 -2.92
CA VAL A 98 -12.64 -9.61 -3.64
C VAL A 98 -12.72 -8.88 -4.98
N LEU A 99 -11.71 -8.05 -5.28
CA LEU A 99 -11.63 -7.26 -6.50
C LEU A 99 -10.56 -7.83 -7.44
N ASN A 100 -10.94 -8.88 -8.17
CA ASN A 100 -10.03 -9.58 -9.07
C ASN A 100 -10.14 -9.15 -10.55
N GLY A 101 -11.03 -8.22 -10.87
CA GLY A 101 -11.16 -7.67 -12.23
C GLY A 101 -9.94 -6.84 -12.65
N ALA A 102 -9.75 -6.66 -13.96
CA ALA A 102 -8.64 -5.88 -14.52
C ALA A 102 -8.65 -4.39 -14.10
N THR A 103 -9.80 -3.88 -13.67
CA THR A 103 -10.04 -2.48 -13.31
C THR A 103 -10.51 -2.29 -11.87
N GLY A 104 -10.49 -3.35 -11.04
CA GLY A 104 -11.00 -3.31 -9.66
C GLY A 104 -12.51 -3.03 -9.58
N ASN A 105 -12.94 -2.29 -8.55
CA ASN A 105 -14.35 -1.93 -8.29
C ASN A 105 -14.71 -0.51 -8.76
N ALA A 106 -13.73 0.40 -8.73
CA ALA A 106 -13.96 1.82 -8.95
C ALA A 106 -14.11 2.13 -10.44
N THR A 107 -15.37 2.21 -10.89
CA THR A 107 -15.70 2.58 -12.27
C THR A 107 -14.97 3.87 -12.68
N ASN A 108 -14.18 3.78 -13.75
CA ASN A 108 -13.43 4.89 -14.37
C ASN A 108 -12.32 5.56 -13.53
N LEU A 109 -12.03 5.10 -12.31
CA LEU A 109 -10.90 5.63 -11.53
C LEU A 109 -9.60 4.85 -11.75
N TRP A 110 -9.72 3.54 -11.97
CA TRP A 110 -8.56 2.68 -12.19
C TRP A 110 -7.85 3.03 -13.50
N GLN A 111 -6.66 3.62 -13.38
CA GLN A 111 -5.78 3.88 -14.51
C GLN A 111 -4.98 2.60 -14.76
N SER A 112 -5.27 1.88 -15.83
CA SER A 112 -4.48 0.70 -16.22
C SER A 112 -3.12 1.13 -16.75
N ALA A 113 -2.06 0.41 -16.37
CA ALA A 113 -0.75 0.61 -16.98
C ALA A 113 -0.78 0.16 -18.44
N VAL A 114 -0.14 0.93 -19.31
CA VAL A 114 -0.07 0.63 -20.75
C VAL A 114 0.86 -0.57 -21.02
N ARG A 115 1.91 -0.73 -20.22
CA ARG A 115 2.85 -1.85 -20.30
C ARG A 115 2.92 -2.55 -18.96
N ASN A 116 3.12 -3.88 -19.00
CA ASN A 116 3.34 -4.72 -17.83
C ASN A 116 2.42 -4.40 -16.64
N PRO A 117 1.08 -4.28 -16.83
CA PRO A 117 0.20 -3.97 -15.72
C PRO A 117 0.25 -5.05 -14.65
N LYS A 118 -0.11 -4.68 -13.41
CA LYS A 118 -0.31 -5.67 -12.35
C LYS A 118 -1.16 -6.85 -12.88
N PRO A 119 -0.69 -8.09 -12.69
CA PRO A 119 -1.38 -9.26 -13.23
C PRO A 119 -2.81 -9.38 -12.71
N THR A 120 -3.68 -9.98 -13.52
CA THR A 120 -5.04 -10.32 -13.12
C THR A 120 -5.15 -11.81 -12.79
N SER A 121 -6.29 -12.23 -12.24
CA SER A 121 -6.60 -13.64 -12.03
C SER A 121 -5.60 -14.33 -11.08
N GLY A 122 -5.20 -15.59 -11.36
CA GLY A 122 -4.50 -16.45 -10.41
C GLY A 122 -3.12 -15.99 -9.94
N LEU A 123 -2.45 -15.05 -10.62
CA LEU A 123 -1.17 -14.52 -10.13
C LEU A 123 -1.36 -13.47 -9.04
N SER A 124 -2.44 -12.69 -9.11
CA SER A 124 -2.79 -11.72 -8.07
C SER A 124 -3.82 -12.25 -7.09
N LEU A 125 -4.34 -13.47 -7.29
CA LEU A 125 -5.31 -14.11 -6.43
C LEU A 125 -4.82 -15.50 -5.98
N ASP A 126 -4.35 -15.56 -4.74
CA ASP A 126 -3.95 -16.80 -4.08
C ASP A 126 -4.21 -16.68 -2.58
N MET A 127 -5.34 -17.21 -2.14
CA MET A 127 -5.77 -17.24 -0.75
C MET A 127 -5.58 -18.64 -0.16
N THR A 128 -5.79 -19.70 -0.94
CA THR A 128 -5.88 -21.09 -0.46
C THR A 128 -4.60 -21.88 -0.56
N ALA A 129 -3.44 -21.24 -0.43
CA ALA A 129 -2.21 -22.00 -0.23
C ALA A 129 -1.77 -22.79 -1.49
N THR A 130 -2.12 -22.36 -2.71
CA THR A 130 -1.86 -23.15 -3.93
C THR A 130 -0.51 -22.86 -4.58
N ARG A 131 0.18 -21.81 -4.11
CA ARG A 131 1.51 -21.42 -4.60
C ARG A 131 2.58 -22.46 -4.33
N ALA A 132 3.03 -23.12 -5.40
CA ALA A 132 4.08 -24.14 -5.37
C ALA A 132 5.47 -23.58 -5.04
N ASP A 133 5.70 -22.29 -5.30
CA ASP A 133 6.92 -21.54 -4.97
C ASP A 133 7.15 -21.36 -3.47
N LEU A 134 6.09 -21.51 -2.66
CA LEU A 134 6.19 -21.46 -1.22
C LEU A 134 6.43 -22.85 -0.62
N ARG A 135 7.15 -22.86 0.50
CA ARG A 135 7.27 -24.04 1.36
C ARG A 135 5.88 -24.45 1.88
N PRO A 136 5.55 -25.74 1.96
CA PRO A 136 4.21 -26.21 2.37
C PRO A 136 3.68 -25.54 3.65
N GLU A 137 4.54 -25.30 4.63
CA GLU A 137 4.22 -24.67 5.91
C GLU A 137 3.90 -23.17 5.82
N ASP A 138 4.30 -22.49 4.74
CA ASP A 138 4.02 -21.07 4.51
C ASP A 138 2.76 -20.84 3.68
N ARG A 139 2.25 -21.89 3.04
CA ARG A 139 1.07 -21.80 2.19
C ARG A 139 -0.16 -21.54 3.05
N GLY A 140 -1.00 -20.59 2.63
CA GLY A 140 -2.23 -20.26 3.35
C GLY A 140 -2.03 -19.40 4.59
N LYS A 141 -0.79 -19.00 4.91
CA LYS A 141 -0.53 -17.90 5.84
C LYS A 141 -1.04 -16.59 5.27
N LEU A 142 -1.62 -15.75 6.11
CA LEU A 142 -2.22 -14.48 5.69
C LEU A 142 -1.20 -13.59 4.97
N GLU A 143 0.04 -13.57 5.46
CA GLU A 143 1.16 -12.79 4.94
C GLU A 143 1.55 -13.18 3.51
N GLN A 144 1.21 -14.41 3.12
CA GLN A 144 1.51 -14.99 1.82
C GLN A 144 0.32 -14.96 0.86
N THR A 145 -0.84 -14.51 1.32
CA THR A 145 -2.01 -14.45 0.44
C THR A 145 -1.97 -13.27 -0.50
N ARG A 146 -2.71 -13.38 -1.60
CA ARG A 146 -2.98 -12.30 -2.55
C ARG A 146 -4.48 -12.20 -2.81
N TYR A 147 -5.04 -11.01 -2.69
CA TYR A 147 -6.49 -10.80 -2.67
C TYR A 147 -7.07 -10.27 -4.00
N GLY A 148 -6.37 -10.48 -5.10
CA GLY A 148 -6.78 -10.05 -6.44
C GLY A 148 -6.04 -8.79 -6.92
N THR A 149 -6.35 -8.38 -8.14
CA THR A 149 -5.74 -7.21 -8.80
C THR A 149 -5.85 -5.94 -7.97
N ALA A 150 -6.99 -5.69 -7.31
CA ALA A 150 -7.22 -4.50 -6.49
C ALA A 150 -7.42 -4.84 -4.99
N GLY A 151 -7.03 -6.05 -4.56
CA GLY A 151 -7.28 -6.53 -3.20
C GLY A 151 -8.77 -6.67 -2.94
N ILE A 152 -9.22 -6.26 -1.75
CA ILE A 152 -10.63 -6.25 -1.37
C ILE A 152 -11.26 -4.84 -1.38
N TRP A 153 -12.58 -4.81 -1.46
CA TRP A 153 -13.40 -3.66 -1.08
C TRP A 153 -14.12 -3.95 0.25
N LEU A 154 -13.60 -3.41 1.34
CA LEU A 154 -14.17 -3.53 2.68
C LEU A 154 -15.06 -2.32 2.96
N ARG A 155 -16.28 -2.53 3.44
CA ARG A 155 -17.20 -1.44 3.77
C ARG A 155 -18.15 -1.81 4.90
N PHE A 156 -18.41 -0.87 5.78
CA PHE A 156 -19.26 -1.07 6.95
C PHE A 156 -19.67 0.28 7.56
N PHE A 157 -20.60 0.25 8.50
CA PHE A 157 -20.97 1.41 9.29
C PHE A 157 -20.14 1.47 10.58
N THR A 158 -19.70 2.67 10.93
CA THR A 158 -18.94 2.97 12.15
C THR A 158 -19.39 4.30 12.73
N THR A 159 -18.79 4.76 13.83
CA THR A 159 -19.06 6.09 14.39
C THR A 159 -17.94 7.05 14.05
N SER A 160 -18.31 8.28 13.65
CA SER A 160 -17.37 9.38 13.49
C SER A 160 -17.55 10.39 14.61
N ARG A 161 -16.45 11.00 15.05
CA ARG A 161 -16.49 12.11 16.02
C ARG A 161 -16.75 13.39 15.25
N GLY A 162 -17.92 13.97 15.49
CA GLY A 162 -18.31 15.24 14.91
C GLY A 162 -17.98 16.44 15.79
N ALA A 163 -18.02 17.63 15.21
CA ALA A 163 -17.96 18.90 15.93
C ALA A 163 -19.25 19.20 16.71
N ASN A 164 -20.35 18.49 16.41
CA ASN A 164 -21.67 18.64 17.09
C ASN A 164 -22.22 20.08 17.05
N ILE A 165 -21.99 20.78 15.94
CA ILE A 165 -22.51 22.13 15.71
C ILE A 165 -23.86 22.00 15.00
N ALA A 166 -24.93 22.51 15.61
CA ALA A 166 -26.30 22.38 15.09
C ALA A 166 -26.48 22.99 13.69
N ALA A 167 -25.75 24.06 13.37
CA ALA A 167 -25.77 24.70 12.06
C ALA A 167 -25.08 23.86 10.96
N THR A 168 -24.35 22.81 11.31
CA THR A 168 -23.66 21.91 10.38
C THR A 168 -24.01 20.45 10.67
N PRO A 169 -25.24 19.99 10.33
CA PRO A 169 -25.67 18.60 10.53
C PRO A 169 -24.71 17.56 9.94
N ALA A 170 -24.06 17.89 8.82
CA ALA A 170 -23.05 17.02 8.19
C ALA A 170 -21.78 16.79 9.04
N SER A 171 -21.62 17.45 10.20
CA SER A 171 -20.48 17.28 11.11
C SER A 171 -20.92 16.86 12.52
N ILE A 172 -22.10 16.27 12.69
CA ILE A 172 -22.55 15.73 13.98
C ILE A 172 -21.90 14.38 14.27
N SER A 173 -21.78 14.03 15.55
CA SER A 173 -21.36 12.69 15.95
C SER A 173 -22.53 11.74 15.75
N ALA A 174 -22.47 10.95 14.69
CA ALA A 174 -23.49 9.98 14.32
C ALA A 174 -22.85 8.83 13.51
N PRO A 175 -23.60 7.75 13.26
CA PRO A 175 -23.13 6.68 12.38
C PRO A 175 -22.73 7.22 11.00
N VAL A 176 -21.58 6.77 10.52
CA VAL A 176 -21.05 7.03 9.17
C VAL A 176 -20.81 5.70 8.46
N ALA A 177 -20.80 5.72 7.13
CA ALA A 177 -20.36 4.58 6.33
C ALA A 177 -18.91 4.81 5.93
N VAL A 178 -18.08 3.76 6.05
CA VAL A 178 -16.69 3.80 5.60
C VAL A 178 -16.42 2.73 4.56
N GLY A 179 -15.52 3.03 3.63
CA GLY A 179 -15.15 2.17 2.51
C GLY A 179 -13.66 2.19 2.27
N TYR A 180 -13.04 1.01 2.27
CA TYR A 180 -11.63 0.79 2.03
C TYR A 180 -11.41 0.01 0.75
N GLN A 181 -10.58 0.55 -0.15
CA GLN A 181 -10.19 -0.14 -1.38
C GLN A 181 -8.90 0.43 -1.96
N ILE A 182 -8.15 -0.42 -2.66
CA ILE A 182 -7.00 0.02 -3.45
C ILE A 182 -7.49 0.50 -4.81
N ILE A 183 -7.00 1.65 -5.25
CA ILE A 183 -7.23 2.14 -6.60
C ILE A 183 -5.88 2.59 -7.17
N ARG A 184 -5.53 2.06 -8.34
CA ARG A 184 -4.40 2.56 -9.13
C ARG A 184 -4.84 3.82 -9.87
N ARG A 185 -4.31 4.99 -9.54
CA ARG A 185 -4.74 6.28 -10.11
C ARG A 185 -3.65 7.35 -10.07
N PHE A 186 -3.92 8.52 -10.65
CA PHE A 186 -3.00 9.64 -10.63
C PHE A 186 -2.68 10.09 -9.21
N THR A 187 -1.41 10.45 -8.98
CA THR A 187 -0.87 10.88 -7.68
C THR A 187 -0.91 12.39 -7.48
N ALA A 188 -1.36 13.14 -8.48
CA ALA A 188 -1.39 14.59 -8.44
C ALA A 188 -2.68 15.15 -9.03
N THR A 189 -3.08 16.28 -8.47
CA THR A 189 -4.22 17.09 -8.94
C THR A 189 -3.93 17.76 -10.28
N ASN A 190 -2.66 18.08 -10.57
CA ASN A 190 -2.22 18.67 -11.83
C ASN A 190 -2.42 17.68 -13.00
N PRO A 191 -3.20 18.04 -14.05
CA PRO A 191 -3.45 17.18 -15.20
C PRO A 191 -2.20 16.82 -16.03
N LEU A 192 -1.16 17.65 -15.98
CA LEU A 192 0.12 17.39 -16.67
C LEU A 192 0.93 16.27 -16.02
N ASN A 193 0.66 15.98 -14.74
CA ASN A 193 1.30 14.88 -14.05
C ASN A 193 0.49 13.59 -14.32
N LEU A 194 1.10 12.70 -15.09
CA LEU A 194 0.53 11.40 -15.47
C LEU A 194 1.05 10.25 -14.58
N ASN A 195 1.80 10.55 -13.53
CA ASN A 195 2.30 9.52 -12.61
C ASN A 195 1.13 8.91 -11.85
N THR A 196 1.09 7.58 -11.89
CA THR A 196 0.07 6.76 -11.22
C THR A 196 0.72 5.89 -10.15
N ALA A 197 0.01 5.67 -9.05
CA ALA A 197 0.42 4.74 -8.00
C ALA A 197 -0.79 3.95 -7.49
N TYR A 198 -0.52 2.90 -6.71
CA TYR A 198 -1.53 2.12 -6.01
C TYR A 198 -1.84 2.79 -4.68
N LEU A 199 -3.03 3.40 -4.57
CA LEU A 199 -3.41 4.20 -3.40
C LEU A 199 -4.51 3.46 -2.63
N LEU A 200 -4.33 3.30 -1.33
CA LEU A 200 -5.40 2.82 -0.46
C LEU A 200 -6.29 4.01 -0.07
N HIS A 201 -7.57 3.89 -0.37
CA HIS A 201 -8.56 4.91 -0.06
C HIS A 201 -9.35 4.52 1.18
N ARG A 202 -9.71 5.53 1.97
CA ARG A 202 -10.76 5.49 2.98
C ARG A 202 -11.80 6.55 2.62
N ALA A 203 -12.90 6.13 2.03
CA ALA A 203 -14.07 7.00 1.86
C ALA A 203 -14.88 6.98 3.15
N GLU A 204 -15.27 8.14 3.65
CA GLU A 204 -16.21 8.31 4.76
C GLU A 204 -17.41 9.09 4.25
N VAL A 205 -18.62 8.55 4.46
CA VAL A 205 -19.87 9.23 4.16
C VAL A 205 -20.22 10.13 5.33
N ARG A 206 -20.62 11.36 5.03
CA ARG A 206 -21.10 12.29 6.04
C ARG A 206 -22.30 11.71 6.81
N PRO A 207 -22.45 12.03 8.11
CA PRO A 207 -23.54 11.52 8.94
C PRO A 207 -24.93 11.96 8.44
N ALA A 208 -25.09 13.24 8.11
CA ALA A 208 -26.36 13.84 7.71
C ALA A 208 -26.21 14.73 6.48
N ALA A 209 -27.33 15.16 5.90
CA ALA A 209 -27.35 16.01 4.74
C ALA A 209 -26.67 17.36 5.00
N THR A 210 -26.02 17.89 3.96
CA THR A 210 -25.49 19.25 3.99
C THR A 210 -26.64 20.27 3.96
N THR A 211 -26.48 21.40 4.64
CA THR A 211 -27.39 22.55 4.54
C THR A 211 -27.18 23.31 3.22
N GLY A 212 -28.25 23.89 2.65
CA GLY A 212 -28.16 24.75 1.48
C GLY A 212 -29.27 24.48 0.45
N THR A 213 -29.18 25.13 -0.71
CA THR A 213 -30.18 25.06 -1.79
C THR A 213 -30.17 23.74 -2.57
N SER A 214 -29.10 22.95 -2.45
CA SER A 214 -28.99 21.61 -3.03
C SER A 214 -28.36 20.66 -2.00
N PRO A 215 -29.13 20.21 -0.99
CA PRO A 215 -28.61 19.35 0.07
C PRO A 215 -28.10 18.03 -0.51
N ARG A 216 -26.92 17.61 -0.05
CA ARG A 216 -26.27 16.36 -0.47
C ARG A 216 -26.43 15.37 0.68
N PRO A 217 -26.96 14.16 0.42
CA PRO A 217 -27.37 13.26 1.49
C PRO A 217 -26.16 12.71 2.26
N GLY A 218 -26.38 12.38 3.53
CA GLY A 218 -25.50 11.57 4.35
C GLY A 218 -26.08 10.18 4.60
N VAL A 219 -25.56 9.51 5.63
CA VAL A 219 -26.03 8.19 6.06
C VAL A 219 -27.47 8.24 6.57
N LEU A 220 -27.85 9.29 7.32
CA LEU A 220 -29.19 9.42 7.90
C LEU A 220 -30.29 9.53 6.84
N GLU A 221 -30.00 10.13 5.69
CA GLU A 221 -30.93 10.21 4.57
C GLU A 221 -30.86 8.98 3.64
N SER A 222 -29.72 8.30 3.62
CA SER A 222 -29.46 7.15 2.72
C SER A 222 -29.81 5.78 3.32
N GLY A 223 -29.97 5.72 4.64
CA GLY A 223 -30.28 4.50 5.38
C GLY A 223 -29.09 3.57 5.60
N TYR A 224 -29.34 2.50 6.36
CA TYR A 224 -28.32 1.61 6.92
C TYR A 224 -28.20 0.28 6.18
N ASN A 225 -28.01 0.34 4.86
CA ASN A 225 -27.72 -0.84 4.06
C ASN A 225 -26.56 -0.54 3.11
N ILE A 226 -25.37 -1.06 3.43
CA ILE A 226 -24.11 -0.73 2.74
C ILE A 226 -24.04 -1.24 1.29
N THR A 227 -25.03 -2.04 0.88
CA THR A 227 -25.19 -2.55 -0.49
C THR A 227 -26.33 -1.90 -1.25
N SER A 228 -27.05 -0.97 -0.63
CA SER A 228 -28.12 -0.23 -1.31
C SER A 228 -27.59 0.61 -2.47
N ALA A 229 -28.50 1.05 -3.33
CA ALA A 229 -28.14 1.91 -4.46
C ALA A 229 -27.43 3.19 -4.00
N ALA A 230 -27.76 3.75 -2.83
CA ALA A 230 -27.13 4.97 -2.33
C ALA A 230 -25.60 4.85 -2.25
N TYR A 231 -25.08 3.71 -1.81
CA TYR A 231 -23.64 3.48 -1.64
C TYR A 231 -22.96 2.82 -2.84
N THR A 232 -23.74 2.40 -3.83
CA THR A 232 -23.26 1.63 -4.98
C THR A 232 -23.68 2.32 -6.28
N THR A 233 -24.88 2.06 -6.78
CA THR A 233 -25.30 2.35 -8.16
C THR A 233 -26.15 3.62 -8.34
N SER A 234 -26.33 4.43 -7.29
CA SER A 234 -27.12 5.67 -7.33
C SER A 234 -26.80 6.54 -8.54
N THR A 235 -27.84 6.95 -9.26
CA THR A 235 -27.79 7.87 -10.40
C THR A 235 -28.26 9.28 -10.06
N VAL A 236 -28.61 9.53 -8.79
CA VAL A 236 -29.06 10.85 -8.31
C VAL A 236 -27.90 11.85 -8.39
N SER A 237 -28.14 13.02 -8.98
CA SER A 237 -27.11 14.04 -9.21
C SER A 237 -26.45 14.56 -7.91
N THR A 238 -27.23 14.64 -6.82
CA THR A 238 -26.77 15.07 -5.50
C THR A 238 -26.03 13.99 -4.71
N ASN A 239 -26.01 12.75 -5.19
CA ASN A 239 -25.25 11.64 -4.62
C ASN A 239 -24.34 11.04 -5.70
N ASN A 240 -23.23 11.72 -5.96
CA ASN A 240 -22.23 11.28 -6.92
C ASN A 240 -20.95 10.88 -6.20
N GLY A 241 -20.32 9.78 -6.62
CA GLY A 241 -19.07 9.34 -5.99
C GLY A 241 -17.90 10.32 -6.20
N ALA A 242 -17.98 11.16 -7.24
CA ALA A 242 -16.96 12.14 -7.53
C ALA A 242 -16.75 13.18 -6.42
N THR A 243 -17.72 13.35 -5.52
CA THR A 243 -17.62 14.29 -4.40
C THR A 243 -17.42 13.58 -3.08
N THR A 244 -16.35 13.94 -2.39
CA THR A 244 -16.01 13.43 -1.06
C THR A 244 -17.16 13.63 -0.06
N GLY A 245 -17.48 12.57 0.68
CA GLY A 245 -18.53 12.57 1.70
C GLY A 245 -19.91 12.11 1.21
N ASP A 246 -20.12 11.97 -0.10
CA ASP A 246 -21.40 11.43 -0.61
C ASP A 246 -21.48 9.92 -0.37
N PRO A 247 -22.68 9.35 -0.17
CA PRO A 247 -22.88 7.91 -0.01
C PRO A 247 -22.19 7.08 -1.10
N ARG A 248 -22.30 7.49 -2.36
CA ARG A 248 -21.69 6.82 -3.51
C ARG A 248 -20.16 6.87 -3.51
N SER A 249 -19.54 7.74 -2.70
CA SER A 249 -18.08 7.81 -2.58
C SER A 249 -17.46 6.53 -2.01
N ILE A 250 -18.25 5.70 -1.32
CA ILE A 250 -17.83 4.38 -0.82
C ILE A 250 -17.42 3.45 -1.97
N GLN A 251 -18.11 3.50 -3.11
CA GLN A 251 -17.74 2.76 -4.31
C GLN A 251 -16.73 3.51 -5.18
N VAL A 252 -16.91 4.82 -5.35
CA VAL A 252 -16.11 5.65 -6.25
C VAL A 252 -15.57 6.83 -5.45
N PRO A 253 -14.40 6.72 -4.79
CA PRO A 253 -13.91 7.72 -3.86
C PRO A 253 -13.27 8.92 -4.59
N GLY A 254 -14.10 9.91 -4.91
CA GLY A 254 -13.70 11.13 -5.60
C GLY A 254 -13.64 10.99 -7.13
N SER A 255 -13.36 12.10 -7.81
CA SER A 255 -13.05 12.13 -9.25
C SER A 255 -11.63 11.61 -9.51
N ALA A 256 -11.23 11.32 -10.75
CA ALA A 256 -9.92 10.73 -11.10
C ALA A 256 -8.66 11.41 -10.51
N ARG A 257 -8.76 12.70 -10.14
CA ARG A 257 -7.67 13.48 -9.54
C ARG A 257 -8.00 14.09 -8.17
N ASN A 258 -9.15 13.75 -7.57
CA ASN A 258 -9.45 14.08 -6.17
C ASN A 258 -8.75 13.07 -5.25
N LEU A 259 -7.87 13.54 -4.36
CA LEU A 259 -7.06 12.70 -3.48
C LEU A 259 -7.49 12.78 -2.00
N ASP A 260 -8.62 13.40 -1.69
CA ASP A 260 -9.04 13.70 -0.31
C ASP A 260 -9.26 12.42 0.53
N SER A 261 -9.67 11.34 -0.14
CA SER A 261 -9.91 10.03 0.47
C SER A 261 -8.68 9.10 0.48
N VAL A 262 -7.52 9.55 0.00
CA VAL A 262 -6.30 8.73 0.01
C VAL A 262 -5.76 8.65 1.44
N LEU A 263 -5.60 7.43 1.94
CA LEU A 263 -5.10 7.15 3.28
C LEU A 263 -3.62 6.75 3.27
N ALA A 264 -3.18 6.02 2.24
CA ALA A 264 -1.80 5.62 2.06
C ALA A 264 -1.46 5.39 0.58
N ASP A 265 -0.19 5.61 0.26
CA ASP A 265 0.35 5.34 -1.06
C ASP A 265 1.00 3.95 -1.11
N ASN A 266 1.31 3.49 -2.32
CA ASN A 266 2.11 2.30 -2.57
C ASN A 266 1.57 0.99 -1.97
N VAL A 267 0.27 0.94 -1.64
CA VAL A 267 -0.41 -0.26 -1.14
C VAL A 267 -0.86 -1.11 -2.31
N ILE A 268 -0.16 -2.21 -2.56
CA ILE A 268 -0.40 -3.08 -3.71
C ILE A 268 -1.30 -4.27 -3.41
N ASP A 269 -1.52 -4.61 -2.14
CA ASP A 269 -2.46 -5.65 -1.75
C ASP A 269 -3.09 -5.30 -0.41
N PHE A 270 -4.38 -5.59 -0.30
CA PHE A 270 -5.19 -5.33 0.88
C PHE A 270 -6.19 -6.46 1.00
N GLY A 271 -6.19 -7.08 2.17
CA GLY A 271 -6.97 -8.28 2.42
C GLY A 271 -7.42 -8.36 3.87
N VAL A 272 -8.47 -9.14 4.08
CA VAL A 272 -8.94 -9.49 5.43
C VAL A 272 -9.31 -10.95 5.48
N ARG A 273 -9.23 -11.50 6.68
CA ARG A 273 -9.96 -12.71 7.07
C ARG A 273 -10.93 -12.34 8.17
N ALA A 274 -12.20 -12.63 7.95
CA ALA A 274 -13.24 -12.38 8.93
C ALA A 274 -13.61 -13.68 9.63
N TYR A 275 -13.80 -13.60 10.93
CA TYR A 275 -14.13 -14.73 11.80
C TYR A 275 -15.31 -14.39 12.69
N VAL A 276 -16.06 -15.42 13.06
CA VAL A 276 -17.12 -15.39 14.08
C VAL A 276 -16.74 -16.37 15.18
N ARG A 277 -17.20 -16.13 16.42
CA ARG A 277 -17.00 -17.14 17.47
C ARG A 277 -17.87 -18.35 17.18
N ASP A 278 -17.27 -19.51 17.36
CA ASP A 278 -17.94 -20.79 17.17
C ASP A 278 -17.33 -21.80 18.14
N VAL A 279 -18.11 -22.20 19.13
CA VAL A 279 -17.70 -23.15 20.17
C VAL A 279 -17.50 -24.57 19.62
N ALA A 280 -18.03 -24.87 18.44
CA ALA A 280 -17.81 -26.15 17.77
C ALA A 280 -16.43 -26.23 17.09
N GLN A 281 -15.75 -25.10 16.88
CA GLN A 281 -14.39 -25.07 16.32
C GLN A 281 -13.34 -25.23 17.43
N PRO A 282 -12.29 -26.05 17.25
CA PRO A 282 -11.21 -26.20 18.24
C PRO A 282 -10.51 -24.89 18.61
N SER A 283 -10.44 -23.94 17.67
CA SER A 283 -9.87 -22.61 17.86
C SER A 283 -10.83 -21.61 18.53
N GLY A 284 -12.10 -21.98 18.71
CA GLY A 284 -13.18 -21.08 19.11
C GLY A 284 -13.59 -20.06 18.03
N LEU A 285 -13.01 -20.11 16.83
CA LEU A 285 -13.24 -19.17 15.74
C LEU A 285 -13.49 -19.90 14.42
N ARG A 286 -14.60 -19.57 13.75
CA ARG A 286 -14.92 -20.03 12.40
C ARG A 286 -14.63 -18.93 11.38
N LEU A 287 -13.90 -19.26 10.32
CA LEU A 287 -13.67 -18.36 9.19
C LEU A 287 -14.96 -18.16 8.40
N VAL A 288 -15.34 -16.90 8.14
CA VAL A 288 -16.51 -16.54 7.32
C VAL A 288 -16.14 -15.77 6.06
N PHE A 289 -14.91 -15.25 5.97
CA PHE A 289 -14.38 -14.67 4.75
C PHE A 289 -12.84 -14.74 4.73
N PRO A 290 -12.21 -15.02 3.58
CA PRO A 290 -12.79 -15.56 2.36
C PRO A 290 -13.03 -17.06 2.59
N ALA A 291 -14.28 -17.48 2.77
CA ALA A 291 -14.61 -18.83 3.15
C ALA A 291 -15.56 -19.49 2.15
N THR A 292 -15.51 -20.82 2.08
CA THR A 292 -16.61 -21.65 1.55
C THR A 292 -17.76 -21.67 2.55
N ALA A 293 -18.90 -22.23 2.17
CA ALA A 293 -20.04 -22.42 3.08
C ALA A 293 -19.69 -23.24 4.34
N THR A 294 -18.64 -24.08 4.28
CA THR A 294 -18.17 -24.91 5.38
C THR A 294 -17.14 -24.23 6.29
N GLY A 295 -16.81 -22.94 6.04
CA GLY A 295 -15.81 -22.21 6.82
C GLY A 295 -14.36 -22.53 6.45
N THR A 296 -14.13 -23.18 5.31
CA THR A 296 -12.78 -23.44 4.77
C THR A 296 -12.32 -22.25 3.93
N LEU A 297 -11.04 -21.92 3.96
CA LEU A 297 -10.47 -20.84 3.13
C LEU A 297 -10.82 -21.06 1.65
N SER A 298 -11.30 -20.03 0.98
CA SER A 298 -11.71 -20.04 -0.44
C SER A 298 -10.78 -19.18 -1.29
N ASN A 299 -10.51 -19.60 -2.53
CA ASN A 299 -9.72 -18.83 -3.51
C ASN A 299 -10.61 -18.24 -4.62
N ALA A 300 -11.90 -18.06 -4.35
CA ALA A 300 -12.82 -17.57 -5.36
C ALA A 300 -12.57 -16.07 -5.62
N GLY A 301 -12.32 -15.69 -6.88
CA GLY A 301 -12.07 -14.30 -7.29
C GLY A 301 -13.29 -13.38 -7.20
N ASN A 302 -14.45 -13.95 -6.88
CA ASN A 302 -15.72 -13.27 -6.61
C ASN A 302 -16.20 -13.52 -5.18
N ALA A 303 -15.32 -14.01 -4.28
CA ALA A 303 -15.64 -14.22 -2.88
C ALA A 303 -16.17 -12.93 -2.26
N ARG A 304 -17.24 -13.06 -1.49
CA ARG A 304 -17.93 -11.95 -0.87
C ARG A 304 -18.48 -12.37 0.48
N LEU A 305 -18.56 -11.41 1.40
CA LEU A 305 -19.30 -11.54 2.64
C LEU A 305 -20.29 -10.39 2.73
N ARG A 306 -21.51 -10.71 3.15
CA ARG A 306 -22.60 -9.78 3.43
C ARG A 306 -23.12 -10.15 4.80
N SER A 307 -22.75 -9.38 5.80
CA SER A 307 -23.29 -9.59 7.14
C SER A 307 -24.70 -9.04 7.19
N VAL A 308 -25.64 -9.93 7.47
CA VAL A 308 -27.05 -9.63 7.65
C VAL A 308 -27.48 -10.33 8.94
N LEU A 309 -28.22 -9.64 9.78
CA LEU A 309 -28.89 -10.25 10.93
C LEU A 309 -30.39 -10.14 10.67
N PRO A 310 -31.08 -11.28 10.43
CA PRO A 310 -32.50 -11.27 10.23
C PRO A 310 -33.19 -10.80 11.52
N SER A 311 -34.19 -9.93 11.36
CA SER A 311 -34.89 -9.34 12.50
C SER A 311 -35.57 -10.41 13.36
N ASN A 312 -35.50 -10.24 14.68
CA ASN A 312 -36.15 -11.13 15.64
C ASN A 312 -35.76 -12.61 15.52
N THR A 313 -34.59 -12.92 14.94
CA THR A 313 -34.12 -14.31 14.81
C THR A 313 -33.11 -14.64 15.91
N PRO A 314 -33.45 -15.56 16.84
CA PRO A 314 -32.53 -16.05 17.85
C PRO A 314 -31.21 -16.59 17.26
N VAL A 315 -30.12 -16.49 18.02
CA VAL A 315 -28.75 -16.86 17.57
C VAL A 315 -28.65 -18.30 17.07
N ASP A 316 -29.41 -19.21 17.68
CA ASP A 316 -29.52 -20.63 17.34
C ASP A 316 -30.28 -20.90 16.03
N GLN A 317 -30.95 -19.90 15.46
CA GLN A 317 -31.77 -20.01 14.25
C GLN A 317 -31.15 -19.28 13.04
N TRP A 318 -29.90 -18.81 13.15
CA TRP A 318 -29.23 -18.05 12.09
C TRP A 318 -28.87 -18.86 10.82
N GLY A 319 -28.89 -20.20 10.86
CA GLY A 319 -28.69 -21.03 9.67
C GLY A 319 -27.39 -20.74 8.91
N THR A 320 -27.49 -20.50 7.58
CA THR A 320 -26.36 -20.12 6.70
C THR A 320 -26.12 -18.60 6.64
N VAL A 321 -26.88 -17.81 7.40
CA VAL A 321 -26.75 -16.36 7.41
C VAL A 321 -25.43 -15.99 8.08
N HIS A 322 -24.67 -15.08 7.46
CA HIS A 322 -23.36 -14.70 7.95
C HIS A 322 -23.48 -13.68 9.09
N PRO A 323 -23.11 -14.02 10.33
CA PRO A 323 -23.13 -13.09 11.43
C PRO A 323 -22.19 -11.92 11.17
N PHE A 324 -22.40 -10.83 11.89
CA PHE A 324 -21.42 -9.75 11.93
C PHE A 324 -20.07 -10.29 12.41
N PRO A 325 -18.95 -9.99 11.72
CA PRO A 325 -17.65 -10.49 12.16
C PRO A 325 -17.30 -10.03 13.56
N GLU A 326 -16.71 -10.92 14.35
CA GLU A 326 -16.22 -10.61 15.69
C GLU A 326 -14.71 -10.39 15.72
N VAL A 327 -13.99 -10.98 14.78
CA VAL A 327 -12.54 -10.82 14.64
C VAL A 327 -12.20 -10.65 13.17
N LEU A 328 -11.38 -9.66 12.86
CA LEU A 328 -10.77 -9.47 11.55
C LEU A 328 -9.25 -9.57 11.66
N ASP A 329 -8.66 -10.44 10.85
CA ASP A 329 -7.22 -10.39 10.56
C ASP A 329 -7.01 -9.59 9.28
N VAL A 330 -6.40 -8.42 9.39
CA VAL A 330 -6.12 -7.51 8.28
C VAL A 330 -4.72 -7.77 7.75
N MET A 331 -4.55 -7.69 6.42
CA MET A 331 -3.28 -7.73 5.72
C MET A 331 -3.12 -6.52 4.80
N LEU A 332 -1.95 -5.90 4.86
CA LEU A 332 -1.51 -4.87 3.92
C LEU A 332 -0.16 -5.24 3.34
N ARG A 333 -0.01 -5.11 2.02
CA ARG A 333 1.27 -5.18 1.34
C ARG A 333 1.64 -3.80 0.79
N VAL A 334 2.69 -3.22 1.32
CA VAL A 334 3.17 -1.87 0.98
C VAL A 334 4.51 -1.98 0.28
N LEU A 335 4.65 -1.37 -0.90
CA LEU A 335 5.94 -1.26 -1.57
C LEU A 335 6.84 -0.29 -0.80
N THR A 336 8.14 -0.57 -0.79
CA THR A 336 9.13 0.45 -0.43
C THR A 336 9.20 1.51 -1.53
N ASP A 337 9.80 2.68 -1.25
CA ASP A 337 9.97 3.73 -2.27
C ASP A 337 10.70 3.24 -3.52
N ASP A 338 11.74 2.42 -3.33
CA ASP A 338 12.47 1.76 -4.43
C ASP A 338 11.59 0.74 -5.17
N GLY A 339 10.76 -0.02 -4.45
CA GLY A 339 9.77 -0.92 -5.05
C GLY A 339 8.74 -0.16 -5.89
N ALA A 340 8.23 0.95 -5.39
CA ALA A 340 7.30 1.82 -6.11
C ALA A 340 7.95 2.41 -7.37
N ALA A 341 9.19 2.89 -7.29
CA ALA A 341 9.94 3.38 -8.43
C ALA A 341 10.18 2.29 -9.49
N LYS A 342 10.54 1.07 -9.06
CA LYS A 342 10.74 -0.08 -9.95
C LYS A 342 9.43 -0.46 -10.64
N ILE A 343 8.33 -0.63 -9.90
CA ILE A 343 7.02 -0.94 -10.48
C ILE A 343 6.56 0.16 -11.44
N ALA A 344 6.71 1.44 -11.07
CA ALA A 344 6.37 2.55 -11.95
C ALA A 344 7.18 2.52 -13.26
N ASN A 345 8.46 2.15 -13.20
CA ASN A 345 9.30 2.00 -14.39
C ASN A 345 8.88 0.79 -15.25
N LEU A 346 8.52 -0.35 -14.63
CA LEU A 346 7.96 -1.50 -15.35
C LEU A 346 6.71 -1.13 -16.13
N GLU A 347 5.87 -0.29 -15.52
CA GLU A 347 4.56 0.10 -16.02
C GLU A 347 4.60 1.27 -17.01
N LYS A 348 5.74 1.99 -17.05
CA LYS A 348 5.93 3.15 -17.91
C LYS A 348 5.91 2.76 -19.38
N ASN A 349 5.20 3.54 -20.18
CA ASN A 349 5.30 3.44 -21.63
C ASN A 349 6.62 4.07 -22.10
N GLN A 350 7.61 3.24 -22.39
CA GLN A 350 8.95 3.67 -22.80
C GLN A 350 9.41 2.99 -24.11
N THR A 351 10.29 3.70 -24.83
CA THR A 351 10.88 3.28 -26.10
C THR A 351 12.40 3.44 -26.00
N PRO A 352 13.20 2.35 -26.15
CA PRO A 352 12.76 0.98 -26.37
C PRO A 352 12.02 0.39 -25.15
N PRO A 353 11.14 -0.61 -25.34
CA PRO A 353 10.51 -1.32 -24.23
C PRO A 353 11.55 -2.02 -23.35
N LEU A 354 11.27 -2.13 -22.04
CA LEU A 354 12.12 -2.94 -21.17
C LEU A 354 12.04 -4.42 -21.58
N ILE A 355 13.19 -5.07 -21.63
CA ILE A 355 13.29 -6.51 -21.87
C ILE A 355 12.97 -7.24 -20.57
N VAL A 356 12.00 -8.16 -20.63
CA VAL A 356 11.66 -8.99 -19.47
C VAL A 356 12.83 -9.90 -19.12
N PRO A 357 13.33 -9.88 -17.87
CA PRO A 357 14.47 -10.70 -17.48
C PRO A 357 14.19 -12.20 -17.64
N GLN A 358 15.19 -12.95 -18.14
CA GLN A 358 15.08 -14.40 -18.33
C GLN A 358 14.83 -15.16 -17.02
N LYS A 359 15.23 -14.61 -15.87
CA LYS A 359 14.92 -15.17 -14.55
C LYS A 359 13.41 -15.31 -14.26
N TYR A 360 12.56 -14.61 -15.01
CA TYR A 360 11.10 -14.73 -14.95
C TYR A 360 10.54 -15.42 -16.19
N ASN A 361 11.33 -16.25 -16.89
CA ASN A 361 10.91 -16.98 -18.10
C ASN A 361 10.35 -16.06 -19.20
N ALA A 362 10.90 -14.85 -19.32
CA ALA A 362 10.37 -13.79 -20.19
C ALA A 362 8.88 -13.44 -19.96
N ASN A 363 8.32 -13.77 -18.79
CA ASN A 363 6.95 -13.51 -18.41
C ASN A 363 6.83 -12.21 -17.60
N ALA A 364 6.26 -11.18 -18.21
CA ALA A 364 6.09 -9.86 -17.60
C ALA A 364 5.22 -9.88 -16.32
N GLN A 365 4.26 -10.80 -16.23
CA GLN A 365 3.38 -10.91 -15.07
C GLN A 365 4.12 -11.51 -13.86
N GLN A 366 4.94 -12.53 -14.09
CA GLN A 366 5.84 -13.07 -13.07
C GLN A 366 6.90 -12.05 -12.66
N TRP A 367 7.40 -11.26 -13.60
CA TRP A 367 8.34 -10.17 -13.31
C TRP A 367 7.72 -9.11 -12.39
N TRP A 368 6.49 -8.66 -12.66
CA TRP A 368 5.79 -7.68 -11.83
C TRP A 368 5.70 -8.15 -10.37
N TRP A 369 5.20 -9.38 -10.16
CA TRP A 369 5.09 -9.94 -8.80
C TRP A 369 6.45 -10.27 -8.18
N GLY A 370 7.44 -10.65 -8.97
CA GLY A 370 8.82 -10.83 -8.51
C GLY A 370 9.38 -9.54 -7.92
N VAL A 371 9.27 -8.43 -8.65
CA VAL A 371 9.68 -7.11 -8.15
C VAL A 371 8.85 -6.69 -6.94
N ALA A 372 7.53 -6.90 -6.97
CA ALA A 372 6.65 -6.54 -5.87
C ALA A 372 7.00 -7.31 -4.59
N VAL A 373 7.23 -8.63 -4.65
CA VAL A 373 7.60 -9.43 -3.48
C VAL A 373 8.98 -9.06 -2.94
N GLU A 374 9.96 -8.85 -3.82
CA GLU A 374 11.33 -8.47 -3.45
C GLU A 374 11.39 -7.07 -2.79
N ASN A 375 10.48 -6.16 -3.13
CA ASN A 375 10.52 -4.74 -2.74
C ASN A 375 9.23 -4.28 -2.03
N SER A 376 8.54 -5.18 -1.33
CA SER A 376 7.42 -4.85 -0.46
C SER A 376 7.59 -5.43 0.94
N ARG A 377 6.76 -4.95 1.86
CA ARG A 377 6.57 -5.52 3.18
C ARG A 377 5.11 -5.86 3.40
N VAL A 378 4.87 -6.87 4.21
CA VAL A 378 3.53 -7.31 4.59
C VAL A 378 3.34 -7.05 6.06
N TYR A 379 2.21 -6.42 6.38
CA TYR A 379 1.81 -6.10 7.74
C TYR A 379 0.49 -6.78 8.01
N THR A 380 0.41 -7.47 9.14
CA THR A 380 -0.82 -8.11 9.59
C THR A 380 -1.21 -7.60 10.97
N ARG A 381 -2.52 -7.47 11.20
CA ARG A 381 -3.07 -7.13 12.51
C ARG A 381 -4.38 -7.84 12.74
N ARG A 382 -4.48 -8.53 13.87
CA ARG A 382 -5.75 -9.06 14.39
C ARG A 382 -6.47 -7.95 15.14
N ILE A 383 -7.72 -7.70 14.76
CA ILE A 383 -8.61 -6.70 15.35
C ILE A 383 -9.85 -7.43 15.86
N VAL A 384 -10.11 -7.31 17.15
CA VAL A 384 -11.35 -7.79 17.76
C VAL A 384 -12.37 -6.67 17.68
N LEU A 385 -13.55 -6.97 17.15
CA LEU A 385 -14.63 -6.02 16.99
C LEU A 385 -15.44 -6.01 18.29
N ASN A 386 -15.71 -4.81 18.80
CA ASN A 386 -16.54 -4.60 19.99
C ASN A 386 -18.01 -4.33 19.62
N ALA A 387 -18.36 -4.54 18.35
CA ALA A 387 -19.69 -4.26 17.83
C ALA A 387 -20.73 -5.10 18.57
N LYS A 388 -21.76 -4.44 19.08
CA LYS A 388 -22.97 -5.05 19.63
C LYS A 388 -24.16 -4.57 18.81
N PRO A 389 -25.22 -5.39 18.66
CA PRO A 389 -26.44 -4.92 18.03
C PRO A 389 -26.95 -3.68 18.78
N LEU A 390 -27.26 -2.62 18.02
CA LEU A 390 -27.75 -1.33 18.52
C LEU A 390 -29.19 -1.36 19.00
#